data_AF-F8WW22-F1
#
_entry.id   AF-F8WW22-F1
#
_cell.length_a   1.000
_cell.length_b   1.000
_cell.length_c   1.000
_cell.angle_alpha   90.00
_cell.angle_beta   90.00
_cell.angle_gamma   90.00
#
_symmetry.space_group_name_H-M   'P 1'
#
loop_
_entity.id
_entity.type
_entity.pdbx_description
1 polymer ?
#
loop_
_entity_poly.entity_id
_entity_poly.type
_entity_poly.pdbx_seq_one_letter_code
_entity_poly.pdbx_strand_id
1 'polypeptide(L)'
;MLFSHTKEDKSRELFCSLLQIIIEQLQHGVARDQVLEDFIRSIVSDAKSLNNGEKDHCSINRENYEFIIYLKVSQPELINEINLDKISIEQYKKLLIAFEKNKYELV
;
A
#
# COMPACT_ATOMS: atom_id res chain seq x y z
N MET A 1 16.80 -6.03 -22.73
CA MET A 1 16.52 -6.84 -21.53
C MET A 1 15.17 -6.39 -20.98
N LEU A 2 14.11 -7.19 -21.10
CA LEU A 2 12.70 -6.77 -20.92
C LEU A 2 11.91 -7.75 -20.02
N PHE A 3 12.51 -8.20 -18.91
CA PHE A 3 11.89 -9.20 -18.03
C PHE A 3 11.75 -8.77 -16.56
N SER A 4 12.10 -7.54 -16.19
CA SER A 4 11.97 -7.07 -14.79
C SER A 4 10.61 -6.42 -14.47
N HIS A 5 10.03 -5.68 -15.43
CA HIS A 5 8.78 -4.93 -15.19
C HIS A 5 7.56 -5.82 -14.91
N THR A 6 7.48 -7.02 -15.49
CA THR A 6 6.26 -7.84 -15.39
C THR A 6 5.99 -8.44 -14.00
N LYS A 7 7.01 -8.59 -13.13
CA LYS A 7 6.79 -9.10 -11.76
C LYS A 7 6.37 -8.00 -10.80
N GLU A 8 7.02 -6.85 -10.90
CA GLU A 8 6.71 -5.67 -10.09
C GLU A 8 5.32 -5.13 -10.46
N ASP A 9 4.99 -5.06 -11.76
CA ASP A 9 3.67 -4.65 -12.24
C ASP A 9 2.57 -5.61 -11.78
N LYS A 10 2.81 -6.93 -11.84
CA LYS A 10 1.85 -7.92 -11.34
C LYS A 10 1.64 -7.82 -9.83
N SER A 11 2.72 -7.62 -9.07
CA SER A 11 2.63 -7.49 -7.61
C SER A 11 1.89 -6.23 -7.21
N ARG A 12 2.10 -5.13 -7.95
CA ARG A 12 1.34 -3.88 -7.80
C ARG A 12 -0.13 -4.04 -8.19
N GLU A 13 -0.42 -4.67 -9.32
CA GLU A 13 -1.80 -4.95 -9.74
C GLU A 13 -2.53 -5.80 -8.70
N LEU A 14 -1.88 -6.84 -8.17
CA LEU A 14 -2.41 -7.61 -7.06
C LEU A 14 -2.69 -6.72 -5.84
N PHE A 15 -1.74 -5.88 -5.42
CA PHE A 15 -1.94 -4.97 -4.30
C PHE A 15 -3.13 -4.01 -4.51
N CYS A 16 -3.28 -3.46 -5.71
CA CYS A 16 -4.44 -2.63 -6.08
C CYS A 16 -5.75 -3.43 -6.01
N SER A 17 -5.77 -4.67 -6.48
CA SER A 17 -6.95 -5.54 -6.36
C SER A 17 -7.30 -5.83 -4.90
N LEU A 18 -6.31 -6.06 -4.03
CA LEU A 18 -6.55 -6.24 -2.60
C LEU A 18 -7.16 -4.97 -1.97
N LEU A 19 -6.65 -3.79 -2.31
CA LEU A 19 -7.22 -2.51 -1.87
C LEU A 19 -8.67 -2.33 -2.35
N GLN A 20 -8.98 -2.68 -3.61
CA GLN A 20 -10.34 -2.63 -4.15
C GLN A 20 -11.29 -3.56 -3.40
N ILE A 21 -10.86 -4.79 -3.07
CA ILE A 21 -11.65 -5.74 -2.29
C ILE A 21 -12.03 -5.15 -0.92
N ILE A 22 -11.10 -4.51 -0.20
CA ILE A 22 -11.43 -3.82 1.06
C ILE A 22 -12.45 -2.72 0.83
N ILE A 23 -12.24 -1.89 -0.18
CA ILE A 23 -13.12 -0.76 -0.47
C ILE A 23 -14.55 -1.27 -0.73
N GLU A 24 -14.70 -2.33 -1.53
CA GLU A 24 -16.00 -2.94 -1.81
C GLU A 24 -16.62 -3.54 -0.55
N GLN A 25 -15.87 -4.29 0.26
CA GLN A 25 -16.36 -4.84 1.53
C GLN A 25 -16.88 -3.73 2.46
N LEU A 26 -16.14 -2.62 2.56
CA LEU A 26 -16.53 -1.46 3.36
C LEU A 26 -17.75 -0.72 2.79
N GLN A 27 -17.88 -0.62 1.47
CA GLN A 27 -19.01 0.04 0.80
C GLN A 27 -20.30 -0.77 0.89
N HIS A 28 -20.21 -2.10 0.80
CA HIS A 28 -21.35 -3.00 0.86
C HIS A 28 -21.70 -3.47 2.28
N GLY A 29 -20.93 -3.05 3.29
CA GLY A 29 -21.16 -3.44 4.69
C GLY A 29 -20.90 -4.92 4.96
N VAL A 30 -20.06 -5.56 4.13
CA VAL A 30 -19.68 -6.96 4.26
C VAL A 30 -18.62 -7.09 5.36
N ALA A 31 -18.56 -8.26 6.00
CA ALA A 31 -17.51 -8.57 6.96
C ALA A 31 -16.13 -8.33 6.32
N ARG A 32 -15.29 -7.55 7.00
CA ARG A 32 -13.95 -7.21 6.53
C ARG A 32 -13.08 -8.45 6.58
N ASP A 33 -12.29 -8.67 5.53
CA ASP A 33 -11.22 -9.63 5.60
C ASP A 33 -10.10 -9.08 6.48
N GLN A 34 -10.05 -9.60 7.70
CA GLN A 34 -9.14 -9.13 8.73
C GLN A 34 -7.67 -9.44 8.38
N VAL A 35 -7.41 -10.54 7.67
CA VAL A 35 -6.07 -10.91 7.21
C VAL A 35 -5.55 -9.88 6.21
N LEU A 36 -6.44 -9.43 5.34
CA LEU A 36 -6.13 -8.49 4.29
C LEU A 36 -6.00 -7.05 4.83
N GLU A 37 -6.84 -6.66 5.80
CA GLU A 37 -6.71 -5.40 6.54
C GLU A 37 -5.39 -5.34 7.33
N ASP A 38 -5.02 -6.43 8.01
CA ASP A 38 -3.74 -6.52 8.74
C ASP A 38 -2.54 -6.49 7.79
N PHE A 39 -2.63 -7.10 6.61
CA PHE A 39 -1.59 -7.04 5.58
C PHE A 39 -1.34 -5.60 5.11
N ILE A 40 -2.40 -4.87 4.74
CA ILE A 40 -2.26 -3.47 4.30
C ILE A 40 -1.80 -2.59 5.47
N ARG A 41 -2.32 -2.80 6.67
CA ARG A 41 -1.87 -2.10 7.88
C ARG A 41 -0.39 -2.33 8.14
N SER A 42 0.12 -3.56 7.99
CA SER A 42 1.54 -3.87 8.15
C SER A 42 2.41 -3.08 7.16
N ILE A 43 1.98 -2.98 5.90
CA ILE A 43 2.71 -2.22 4.87
C ILE A 43 2.73 -0.73 5.20
N VAL A 44 1.58 -0.14 5.53
CA VAL A 44 1.48 1.27 5.87
C VAL A 44 2.22 1.59 7.17
N SER A 45 2.15 0.69 8.16
CA SER A 45 2.89 0.82 9.42
C SER A 45 4.39 0.83 9.20
N ASP A 46 4.92 -0.11 8.41
CA ASP A 46 6.34 -0.15 8.11
C ASP A 46 6.79 1.07 7.30
N ALA A 47 5.97 1.52 6.35
CA ALA A 47 6.24 2.74 5.59
C ALA A 47 6.25 3.97 6.50
N LYS A 48 5.34 4.03 7.49
CA LYS A 48 5.26 5.11 8.46
C LYS A 48 6.46 5.13 9.41
N SER A 49 6.82 3.98 9.97
CA SER A 49 8.01 3.85 10.83
C SER A 49 9.29 4.17 10.06
N LEU A 50 9.39 3.80 8.78
CA LEU A 50 10.53 4.16 7.93
C LEU A 50 10.56 5.67 7.59
N ASN A 51 9.39 6.31 7.47
CA ASN A 51 9.29 7.75 7.26
C ASN A 51 9.65 8.55 8.52
N ASN A 52 9.26 8.03 9.69
CA ASN A 52 9.56 8.62 11.01
C ASN A 52 10.99 8.33 11.49
N GLY A 53 11.73 7.45 10.83
CA GLY A 53 13.07 7.03 11.25
C GLY A 53 13.10 6.05 12.43
N GLU A 54 11.95 5.43 12.76
CA GLU A 54 11.82 4.41 13.81
C GLU A 54 12.30 3.02 13.33
N LYS A 55 12.18 2.76 12.03
CA LYS A 55 12.67 1.55 11.37
C LYS A 55 13.64 1.90 10.25
N ASP A 56 14.69 1.09 10.13
CA ASP A 56 15.62 1.14 9.02
C ASP A 56 15.20 0.20 7.88
N HIS A 57 15.77 0.40 6.70
CA HIS A 57 15.58 -0.45 5.51
C HIS A 57 15.86 -1.94 5.76
N CYS A 58 16.69 -2.27 6.76
CA CYS A 58 17.03 -3.64 7.12
C CYS A 58 15.98 -4.31 8.03
N SER A 59 15.08 -3.52 8.62
CA SER A 59 14.14 -3.95 9.68
C SER A 59 12.69 -4.04 9.20
N ILE A 60 12.43 -3.73 7.93
CA ILE A 60 11.12 -3.82 7.28
C ILE A 60 10.94 -5.17 6.59
N ASN A 61 9.68 -5.62 6.46
CA ASN A 61 9.40 -6.93 5.87
C ASN A 61 9.86 -6.99 4.40
N ARG A 62 10.76 -7.94 4.09
CA ARG A 62 11.35 -8.12 2.75
C ARG A 62 10.31 -8.47 1.69
N GLU A 63 9.26 -9.21 2.07
CA GLU A 63 8.18 -9.59 1.15
C GLU A 63 7.37 -8.37 0.69
N ASN A 64 7.35 -7.32 1.49
CA ASN A 64 6.58 -6.10 1.26
C ASN A 64 7.46 -4.87 0.97
N TYR A 65 8.78 -5.08 0.86
CA TYR A 65 9.78 -4.01 0.80
C TYR A 65 9.46 -3.01 -0.31
N GLU A 66 9.10 -3.51 -1.49
CA GLU A 66 8.79 -2.69 -2.67
C GLU A 66 7.62 -1.73 -2.42
N PHE A 67 6.54 -2.20 -1.78
CA PHE A 67 5.38 -1.37 -1.45
C PHE A 67 5.72 -0.32 -0.37
N ILE A 68 6.51 -0.73 0.63
CA ILE A 68 6.91 0.13 1.76
C ILE A 68 7.79 1.28 1.26
N ILE A 69 8.80 0.97 0.44
CA ILE A 69 9.68 1.98 -0.15
C ILE A 69 8.91 2.88 -1.11
N TYR A 70 8.05 2.30 -1.96
CA TYR A 70 7.24 3.08 -2.87
C TYR A 70 6.38 4.10 -2.13
N LEU A 71 5.68 3.68 -1.09
CA LEU A 71 4.88 4.56 -0.26
C LEU A 71 5.74 5.69 0.32
N LYS A 72 6.86 5.37 0.96
CA LYS A 72 7.76 6.38 1.55
C LYS A 72 8.21 7.43 0.52
N VAL A 73 8.59 7.00 -0.68
CA VAL A 73 9.18 7.88 -1.70
C VAL A 73 8.10 8.68 -2.43
N SER A 74 7.01 8.03 -2.82
CA SER A 74 6.01 8.63 -3.71
C SER A 74 4.90 9.36 -2.96
N GLN A 75 4.60 8.99 -1.71
CA GLN A 75 3.48 9.54 -0.94
C GLN A 75 3.79 9.66 0.58
N PRO A 76 4.88 10.34 0.99
CA PRO A 76 5.25 10.46 2.40
C PRO A 76 4.18 11.18 3.24
N GLU A 77 3.52 12.19 2.67
CA GLU A 77 2.46 12.96 3.34
C GLU A 77 1.22 12.10 3.62
N LEU A 78 0.82 11.28 2.64
CA LEU A 78 -0.32 10.37 2.74
C LEU A 78 -0.16 9.41 3.94
N ILE A 79 1.03 8.84 4.11
CA ILE A 79 1.30 7.84 5.16
C ILE A 79 1.23 8.47 6.55
N ASN A 80 1.67 9.72 6.67
CA ASN A 80 1.61 10.44 7.93
C ASN A 80 0.16 10.75 8.33
N GLU A 81 -0.70 11.05 7.35
CA GLU A 81 -2.15 11.26 7.55
C GLU A 81 -2.92 9.97 7.91
N ILE A 82 -2.41 8.79 7.51
CA ILE A 82 -3.11 7.54 7.78
C ILE A 82 -3.04 7.20 9.27
N ASN A 83 -4.22 7.01 9.86
CA ASN A 83 -4.37 6.50 11.21
C ASN A 83 -4.44 4.97 11.14
N LEU A 84 -3.41 4.30 11.67
CA LEU A 84 -3.29 2.85 11.62
C LEU A 84 -4.43 2.16 12.39
N ASP A 85 -4.92 2.72 13.49
CA ASP A 85 -6.01 2.14 14.29
C ASP A 85 -7.34 2.11 13.54
N LYS A 86 -7.55 3.05 12.61
CA LYS A 86 -8.80 3.16 11.85
C LYS A 86 -8.56 3.78 10.48
N ILE A 87 -8.19 2.94 9.52
CA ILE A 87 -8.05 3.36 8.12
C ILE A 87 -9.44 3.57 7.53
N SER A 88 -9.71 4.77 7.04
CA SER A 88 -11.00 5.10 6.41
C SER A 88 -11.07 4.62 4.96
N ILE A 89 -12.30 4.45 4.43
CA ILE A 89 -12.52 4.13 3.01
C ILE A 89 -11.81 5.15 2.11
N GLU A 90 -11.83 6.43 2.48
CA GLU A 90 -11.17 7.49 1.74
C GLU A 90 -9.65 7.32 1.72
N GLN A 91 -9.05 6.88 2.83
CA GLN A 91 -7.62 6.59 2.89
C GLN A 91 -7.25 5.38 2.02
N TYR A 92 -8.06 4.32 2.01
CA TYR A 92 -7.88 3.20 1.08
C TYR A 92 -8.00 3.64 -0.38
N LYS A 93 -8.95 4.52 -0.71
CA LYS A 93 -9.09 5.09 -2.05
C LYS A 93 -7.88 5.94 -2.45
N LYS A 94 -7.37 6.77 -1.54
CA LYS A 94 -6.15 7.56 -1.80
C LYS A 94 -4.93 6.66 -2.04
N LEU A 95 -4.79 5.58 -1.26
CA LEU A 95 -3.75 4.56 -1.48
C LEU A 95 -3.90 3.92 -2.87
N LEU A 96 -5.10 3.49 -3.25
CA LEU A 96 -5.37 2.91 -4.56
C LEU A 96 -4.96 3.85 -5.69
N ILE A 97 -5.39 5.12 -5.63
CA ILE A 97 -5.06 6.15 -6.63
C ILE A 97 -3.54 6.36 -6.71
N ALA A 98 -2.85 6.36 -5.57
CA ALA A 98 -1.39 6.51 -5.55
C ALA A 98 -0.66 5.37 -6.26
N PHE A 99 -1.18 4.14 -6.18
CA PHE A 99 -0.60 3.00 -6.90
C PHE A 99 -1.07 2.92 -8.37
N GLU A 100 -2.27 3.41 -8.70
CA GLU A 100 -2.80 3.43 -10.07
C GLU A 100 -2.23 4.56 -10.95
N LYS A 101 -2.04 5.78 -10.42
CA LYS A 101 -1.51 6.93 -11.20
C LYS A 101 -0.18 6.63 -11.87
N ASN A 102 0.62 5.78 -11.25
CA ASN A 102 1.95 5.43 -11.73
C ASN A 102 1.92 4.45 -12.93
N LYS A 103 0.75 3.92 -13.31
CA LYS A 103 0.58 3.11 -14.54
C LYS A 103 0.75 3.95 -15.83
N TYR A 104 0.71 5.28 -15.73
CA TYR A 104 0.69 6.19 -16.89
C TYR A 104 1.88 7.16 -16.98
N GLU A 105 2.81 7.18 -16.01
CA GLU A 105 3.99 8.07 -16.04
C GLU A 105 5.27 7.40 -16.57
N LEU A 106 5.18 6.18 -17.09
CA LEU A 106 6.28 5.43 -17.73
C LEU A 106 6.07 5.25 -19.25
N VAL A 107 5.50 6.26 -19.92
CA VAL A 107 5.42 6.34 -21.39
C VAL A 107 6.29 7.47 -21.92
#